data_AF-A0A6J8BK37-F1
#
_entry.id   AF-A0A6J8BK37-F1
#
_cell.length_a   1.000
_cell.length_b   1.000
_cell.length_c   1.000
_cell.angle_alpha   90.00
_cell.angle_beta   90.00
_cell.angle_gamma   90.00
#
_symmetry.space_group_name_H-M   'P 1'
#
loop_
_entity.id
_entity.type
_entity.pdbx_description
1 polymer ?
#
loop_
_entity_poly.entity_id
_entity_poly.type
_entity_poly.pdbx_seq_one_letter_code
_entity_poly.pdbx_strand_id
1 'polypeptide(L)'
;MKEHLQTVTTNSSKMHCFLSVYQIEQQVHQCQQYVDDLKKMTRLKKFDIKMKQNDEIENILIKLGSLEFLGEVMVVKTGIAVNRETSLRRKAQVQTRQQSIINNMTMNIETKIDININKQIADMICLMDGRVIVVEAFDKVILSDGKLEKQLPITGEAYSVTQINHNTIAISYPRERIIKVFNMENETVTKVFTFDKACWGLSFSNNSLAVGLSNDEIRIIDLEGNTLKFIQDQNRLHLFNIIYCNDRVYYMDYRGQTIYCVDVSGKQIWQCEQGLTGAWGFCTDTYGNIILADCFSSSITVISKDGQNSKELISKEDGLVDLTFICFKPNESSGLICDYKGTYLAKFNLSSG
;
A
#
# COMPACT_ATOMS: atom_id res chain seq x y z
N MET A 1 -27.57 22.02 -17.74
CA MET A 1 -26.09 21.93 -17.68
C MET A 1 -25.48 22.62 -16.43
N LYS A 2 -26.25 22.70 -15.34
CA LYS A 2 -25.85 23.07 -13.98
C LYS A 2 -26.66 22.14 -13.07
N GLU A 3 -26.29 20.85 -12.94
CA GLU A 3 -26.88 19.93 -11.94
C GLU A 3 -26.24 18.52 -11.89
N HIS A 4 -25.04 18.30 -12.43
CA HIS A 4 -24.41 16.96 -12.43
C HIS A 4 -23.10 16.86 -11.64
N LEU A 5 -22.83 17.82 -10.74
CA LEU A 5 -21.59 17.85 -9.95
C LEU A 5 -21.80 17.78 -8.43
N GLN A 6 -22.99 17.38 -7.98
CA GLN A 6 -23.31 17.29 -6.55
C GLN A 6 -23.49 15.85 -6.02
N THR A 7 -23.29 14.83 -6.84
CA THR A 7 -23.56 13.43 -6.47
C THR A 7 -22.33 12.68 -5.94
N VAL A 8 -21.12 13.24 -6.07
CA VAL A 8 -19.87 12.51 -5.75
C VAL A 8 -19.41 12.68 -4.29
N THR A 9 -19.76 13.77 -3.61
CA THR A 9 -19.35 14.00 -2.21
C THR A 9 -20.22 13.27 -1.18
N THR A 10 -21.44 12.88 -1.53
CA THR A 10 -22.39 12.16 -0.66
C THR A 10 -22.12 10.67 -0.47
N ASN A 11 -21.14 10.09 -1.19
CA ASN A 11 -20.89 8.64 -1.19
C ASN A 11 -19.68 8.20 -0.36
N SER A 12 -18.89 9.10 0.24
CA SER A 12 -17.68 8.71 0.99
C SER A 12 -17.99 7.90 2.26
N SER A 13 -19.05 8.25 2.99
CA SER A 13 -19.48 7.47 4.18
C SER A 13 -20.11 6.13 3.78
N LYS A 14 -20.84 6.09 2.66
CA LYS A 14 -21.39 4.85 2.10
C LYS A 14 -20.27 3.92 1.59
N MET A 15 -19.24 4.49 0.97
CA MET A 15 -18.07 3.76 0.52
C MET A 15 -17.26 3.22 1.70
N HIS A 16 -17.09 3.99 2.77
CA HIS A 16 -16.41 3.49 3.97
C HIS A 16 -17.20 2.34 4.61
N CYS A 17 -18.53 2.47 4.76
CA CYS A 17 -19.35 1.35 5.25
C CYS A 17 -19.29 0.15 4.31
N PHE A 18 -19.31 0.36 3.00
CA PHE A 18 -19.18 -0.71 2.01
C PHE A 18 -17.83 -1.42 2.10
N LEU A 19 -16.73 -0.68 2.22
CA LEU A 19 -15.38 -1.23 2.37
C LEU A 19 -15.22 -1.98 3.70
N SER A 20 -15.77 -1.47 4.79
CA SER A 20 -15.77 -2.18 6.08
C SER A 20 -16.59 -3.48 6.03
N VAL A 21 -17.77 -3.46 5.39
CA VAL A 21 -18.58 -4.68 5.20
C VAL A 21 -17.83 -5.67 4.30
N TYR A 22 -17.23 -5.21 3.21
CA TYR A 22 -16.46 -6.05 2.30
C TYR A 22 -15.24 -6.69 2.99
N GLN A 23 -14.53 -5.94 3.84
CA GLN A 23 -13.43 -6.49 4.65
C GLN A 23 -13.91 -7.58 5.62
N ILE A 24 -15.06 -7.38 6.28
CA ILE A 24 -15.66 -8.40 7.15
C ILE A 24 -16.06 -9.64 6.33
N GLU A 25 -16.64 -9.46 5.14
CA GLU A 25 -16.98 -10.58 4.25
C GLU A 25 -15.74 -11.39 3.84
N GLN A 26 -14.63 -10.72 3.51
CA GLN A 26 -13.36 -11.39 3.19
C GLN A 26 -12.82 -12.19 4.39
N GLN A 27 -12.86 -11.63 5.60
CA GLN A 27 -12.43 -12.32 6.82
C GLN A 27 -13.32 -13.55 7.11
N VAL A 28 -14.64 -13.43 6.95
CA VAL A 28 -15.57 -14.55 7.10
C VAL A 28 -15.30 -15.64 6.07
N HIS A 29 -15.05 -15.27 4.82
CA HIS A 29 -14.73 -16.22 3.76
C HIS A 29 -13.42 -16.98 4.04
N GLN A 30 -12.38 -16.29 4.51
CA GLN A 30 -11.11 -16.90 4.92
C GLN A 30 -11.30 -17.86 6.10
N CYS A 31 -12.08 -17.48 7.12
CA CYS A 31 -12.41 -18.40 8.24
C CYS A 31 -13.18 -19.63 7.75
N GLN A 32 -14.10 -19.47 6.80
CA GLN A 32 -14.88 -20.58 6.24
C GLN A 32 -13.99 -21.55 5.45
N GLN A 33 -13.08 -21.03 4.62
CA GLN A 33 -12.08 -21.85 3.91
C GLN A 33 -11.20 -22.63 4.88
N TYR A 34 -10.72 -21.99 5.95
CA TYR A 34 -9.93 -22.64 7.00
C TYR A 34 -10.71 -23.78 7.69
N VAL A 35 -11.99 -23.54 8.01
CA VAL A 35 -12.88 -24.57 8.57
C VAL A 35 -13.09 -25.74 7.60
N ASP A 36 -13.26 -25.46 6.31
CA ASP A 36 -13.48 -26.51 5.30
C ASP A 36 -12.21 -27.32 5.03
N ASP A 37 -11.04 -26.70 5.12
CA ASP A 37 -9.75 -27.40 5.02
C ASP A 37 -9.48 -28.26 6.27
N LEU A 38 -9.86 -27.78 7.46
CA LEU A 38 -9.85 -28.59 8.68
C LEU A 38 -10.78 -29.82 8.58
N LYS A 39 -11.95 -29.69 7.94
CA LYS A 39 -12.87 -30.82 7.71
C LYS A 39 -12.32 -31.86 6.74
N LYS A 40 -11.47 -31.46 5.77
CA LYS A 40 -10.85 -32.38 4.79
C LYS A 40 -9.71 -33.20 5.40
N MET A 41 -9.16 -32.79 6.55
CA MET A 41 -8.11 -33.55 7.24
C MET A 41 -8.71 -34.76 7.98
N THR A 42 -8.50 -35.96 7.44
CA THR A 42 -8.98 -37.26 7.94
C THR A 42 -8.47 -37.70 9.33
N ARG A 43 -7.74 -36.84 10.05
CA ARG A 43 -7.07 -37.18 11.32
C ARG A 43 -7.52 -36.39 12.55
N LEU A 44 -8.55 -35.55 12.47
CA LEU A 44 -8.93 -34.73 13.62
C LEU A 44 -10.00 -35.43 14.49
N LYS A 45 -9.56 -35.84 15.69
CA LYS A 45 -10.40 -36.06 16.87
C LYS A 45 -11.31 -34.84 17.06
N LYS A 46 -12.54 -35.04 17.55
CA LYS A 46 -13.53 -33.99 17.88
C LYS A 46 -12.84 -32.77 18.52
N PHE A 47 -12.78 -31.65 17.80
CA PHE A 47 -12.53 -30.34 18.39
C PHE A 47 -13.87 -29.61 18.49
N ASP A 48 -14.24 -29.19 19.71
CA ASP A 48 -15.30 -28.21 19.89
C ASP A 48 -14.73 -26.82 19.55
N ILE A 49 -15.03 -26.33 18.35
CA ILE A 49 -14.75 -24.94 17.98
C ILE A 49 -15.83 -24.07 18.59
N LYS A 50 -15.56 -23.50 19.77
CA LYS A 50 -16.38 -22.42 20.32
C LYS A 50 -15.92 -21.11 19.67
N MET A 51 -16.71 -20.58 18.74
CA MET A 51 -16.54 -19.19 18.33
C MET A 51 -16.74 -18.31 19.55
N LYS A 52 -15.68 -17.65 19.99
CA LYS A 52 -15.76 -16.61 21.01
C LYS A 52 -16.54 -15.47 20.39
N GLN A 53 -17.69 -15.16 20.96
CA GLN A 53 -18.52 -14.02 20.56
C GLN A 53 -17.63 -12.78 20.55
N ASN A 54 -17.53 -12.10 19.41
CA ASN A 54 -16.65 -10.95 19.28
C ASN A 54 -17.28 -9.79 20.06
N ASP A 55 -16.68 -9.44 21.19
CA ASP A 55 -17.08 -8.32 22.05
C ASP A 55 -17.19 -7.00 21.25
N GLU A 56 -16.50 -6.88 20.11
CA GLU A 56 -16.65 -5.74 19.19
C GLU A 56 -18.03 -5.68 18.51
N ILE A 57 -18.60 -6.82 18.12
CA ILE A 57 -19.94 -6.87 17.52
C ILE A 57 -20.98 -6.47 18.57
N GLU A 58 -20.81 -6.93 19.81
CA GLU A 58 -21.67 -6.56 20.92
C GLU A 58 -21.56 -5.06 21.26
N ASN A 59 -20.34 -4.51 21.24
CA ASN A 59 -20.11 -3.07 21.40
C ASN A 59 -20.70 -2.23 20.25
N ILE A 60 -20.67 -2.73 19.01
CA ILE A 60 -21.33 -2.10 17.86
C ILE A 60 -22.85 -2.12 18.06
N LEU A 61 -23.41 -3.24 18.49
CA LEU A 61 -24.85 -3.38 18.77
C LEU A 61 -25.31 -2.47 19.93
N ILE A 62 -24.51 -2.34 20.99
CA ILE A 62 -24.77 -1.41 22.11
C ILE A 62 -24.74 0.04 21.63
N LYS A 63 -23.75 0.41 20.79
CA LYS A 63 -23.67 1.75 20.18
C LYS A 63 -24.81 2.04 19.21
N LEU A 64 -25.38 1.01 18.58
CA LEU A 64 -26.56 1.14 17.73
C LEU A 64 -27.86 1.24 18.55
N GLY A 65 -27.92 0.58 19.71
CA GLY A 65 -29.05 0.63 20.63
C GLY A 65 -29.20 1.94 21.40
N SER A 66 -28.16 2.77 21.49
CA SER A 66 -28.20 4.09 22.14
C SER A 66 -28.67 5.23 21.23
N LEU A 67 -29.05 4.94 19.98
CA LEU A 67 -29.62 5.91 19.06
C LEU A 67 -31.14 6.02 19.29
N GLU A 68 -31.57 7.10 19.94
CA GLU A 68 -32.90 7.25 20.54
C GLU A 68 -34.14 7.11 19.63
N PHE A 69 -34.03 7.02 18.31
CA PHE A 69 -35.17 6.65 17.47
C PHE A 69 -34.74 5.99 16.17
N LEU A 70 -34.71 4.67 16.17
CA LEU A 70 -34.88 3.85 14.98
C LEU A 70 -36.08 2.95 15.27
N GLY A 71 -37.11 3.00 14.41
CA GLY A 71 -38.31 2.18 14.56
C GLY A 71 -37.98 0.69 14.69
N GLU A 72 -38.97 -0.11 15.10
CA GLU A 72 -38.81 -1.54 15.44
C GLU A 72 -37.82 -2.29 14.55
N VAL A 73 -36.73 -2.76 15.17
CA VAL A 73 -35.75 -3.65 14.56
C VAL A 73 -36.09 -5.07 15.00
N MET A 74 -36.66 -5.87 14.09
CA MET A 74 -36.79 -7.31 14.28
C MET A 74 -35.62 -8.04 13.61
N VAL A 75 -34.91 -8.85 14.39
CA VAL A 75 -33.90 -9.79 13.88
C VAL A 75 -34.58 -11.15 13.69
N VAL A 76 -34.89 -11.50 12.44
CA VAL A 76 -35.38 -12.85 12.10
C VAL A 76 -34.23 -13.65 11.51
N LYS A 77 -33.89 -14.77 12.16
CA LYS A 77 -32.88 -15.71 11.65
C LYS A 77 -33.49 -16.55 10.54
N THR A 78 -33.32 -16.13 9.30
CA THR A 78 -33.71 -16.91 8.11
C THR A 78 -32.50 -17.18 7.23
N GLY A 79 -32.32 -18.46 6.86
CA GLY A 79 -31.28 -18.87 5.92
C GLY A 79 -31.51 -18.23 4.54
N ILE A 80 -30.42 -17.68 3.99
CA ILE A 80 -30.15 -17.37 2.58
C ILE A 80 -31.28 -16.67 1.81
N ALA A 81 -31.13 -15.35 1.69
CA ALA A 81 -31.32 -14.51 0.49
C ALA A 81 -31.89 -13.15 0.92
N VAL A 82 -31.10 -12.09 0.76
CA VAL A 82 -31.61 -10.71 0.91
C VAL A 82 -31.22 -9.92 -0.33
N ASN A 83 -32.19 -9.78 -1.23
CA ASN A 83 -32.29 -8.59 -2.07
C ASN A 83 -32.88 -7.47 -1.21
N ARG A 84 -32.32 -6.25 -1.27
CA ARG A 84 -33.10 -5.06 -0.95
C ARG A 84 -32.52 -3.77 -1.53
N GLU A 85 -33.36 -3.11 -2.35
CA GLU A 85 -33.34 -1.66 -2.58
C GLU A 85 -33.75 -0.91 -1.31
N THR A 86 -33.08 0.20 -1.02
CA THR A 86 -33.56 1.23 -0.08
C THR A 86 -33.16 2.62 -0.57
N SER A 87 -34.18 3.42 -0.90
CA SER A 87 -34.06 4.85 -1.12
C SER A 87 -34.04 5.58 0.24
N LEU A 88 -33.07 6.47 0.44
CA LEU A 88 -32.96 7.29 1.65
C LEU A 88 -32.54 8.72 1.28
N ARG A 89 -33.47 9.68 1.47
CA ARG A 89 -33.19 11.12 1.53
C ARG A 89 -32.98 11.52 2.99
N ARG A 90 -31.82 12.09 3.32
CA ARG A 90 -31.60 12.86 4.57
C ARG A 90 -30.76 14.12 4.28
N LYS A 91 -31.10 15.18 5.01
CA LYS A 91 -30.61 16.57 4.88
C LYS A 91 -29.12 16.66 5.22
N ALA A 92 -28.41 17.44 4.42
CA ALA A 92 -26.97 17.66 4.47
C ALA A 92 -26.54 18.39 5.75
N GLN A 93 -25.69 17.75 6.55
CA GLN A 93 -24.66 18.49 7.29
C GLN A 93 -23.54 18.75 6.29
N VAL A 94 -23.29 20.02 5.99
CA VAL A 94 -22.17 20.46 5.18
C VAL A 94 -20.91 20.03 5.92
N GLN A 95 -20.21 19.03 5.37
CA GLN A 95 -18.86 18.70 5.78
C GLN A 95 -18.02 19.95 5.52
N THR A 96 -17.76 20.70 6.59
CA THR A 96 -16.80 21.80 6.59
C THR A 96 -15.53 21.26 5.94
N ARG A 97 -15.01 22.03 4.98
CA ARG A 97 -13.76 21.77 4.23
C ARG A 97 -12.83 20.89 5.07
N GLN A 98 -12.48 19.70 4.56
CA GLN A 98 -11.24 19.04 4.94
C GLN A 98 -10.11 20.02 4.60
N GLN A 99 -9.89 21.01 5.46
CA GLN A 99 -8.60 21.68 5.56
C GLN A 99 -7.63 20.52 5.75
N SER A 100 -6.74 20.33 4.78
CA SER A 100 -6.00 19.08 4.59
C SER A 100 -5.42 18.63 5.93
N ILE A 101 -5.78 17.42 6.38
CA ILE A 101 -5.26 16.77 7.60
C ILE A 101 -3.72 16.89 7.65
N ILE A 102 -3.11 16.96 6.47
CA ILE A 102 -1.69 17.17 6.20
C ILE A 102 -1.11 18.41 6.88
N ASN A 103 -1.83 19.52 6.98
CA ASN A 103 -1.29 20.72 7.62
C ASN A 103 -0.96 20.48 9.09
N ASN A 104 -1.69 19.57 9.74
CA ASN A 104 -1.46 19.15 11.13
C ASN A 104 -0.61 17.89 11.24
N MET A 105 -0.14 17.30 10.13
CA MET A 105 0.71 16.13 10.21
C MET A 105 2.09 16.48 10.73
N THR A 106 2.61 15.62 11.59
CA THR A 106 3.99 15.67 12.07
C THR A 106 4.60 14.27 11.96
N MET A 107 5.90 14.23 11.68
CA MET A 107 6.68 13.01 11.68
C MET A 107 7.69 13.08 12.81
N ASN A 108 7.65 12.11 13.71
CA ASN A 108 8.62 11.99 14.79
C ASN A 108 9.59 10.86 14.47
N ILE A 109 10.89 11.17 14.44
CA ILE A 109 11.95 10.16 14.32
C ILE A 109 12.21 9.59 15.71
N GLU A 110 11.93 8.30 15.88
CA GLU A 110 12.02 7.65 17.19
C GLU A 110 13.41 7.12 17.47
N THR A 111 14.00 6.46 16.47
CA THR A 111 15.26 5.74 16.64
C THR A 111 15.97 5.64 15.31
N LYS A 112 17.27 5.94 15.33
CA LYS A 112 18.19 5.67 14.23
C LYS A 112 18.93 4.37 14.52
N ILE A 113 18.95 3.47 13.54
CA ILE A 113 19.53 2.13 13.63
C ILE A 113 20.60 2.03 12.55
N ASP A 114 21.84 1.77 12.95
CA ASP A 114 22.93 1.54 11.99
C ASP A 114 22.79 0.14 11.41
N ILE A 115 22.63 0.04 10.09
CA ILE A 115 22.42 -1.23 9.39
C ILE A 115 23.67 -1.69 8.61
N ASN A 116 24.63 -0.79 8.40
CA ASN A 116 25.95 -1.07 7.81
C ASN A 116 25.91 -1.97 6.56
N ILE A 117 24.87 -1.85 5.72
CA ILE A 117 24.83 -2.52 4.42
C ILE A 117 25.95 -1.94 3.54
N ASN A 118 26.19 -0.62 3.65
CA ASN A 118 27.25 0.11 2.94
C ASN A 118 27.22 -0.11 1.41
N LYS A 119 26.01 -0.19 0.86
CA LYS A 119 25.74 -0.38 -0.57
C LYS A 119 24.54 0.44 -0.98
N GLN A 120 24.45 0.72 -2.27
CA GLN A 120 23.33 1.45 -2.85
C GLN A 120 22.05 0.62 -2.74
N ILE A 121 21.07 1.13 -1.98
CA ILE A 121 19.74 0.51 -1.90
C ILE A 121 18.99 0.83 -3.21
N ALA A 122 18.34 -0.19 -3.78
CA ALA A 122 17.49 -0.07 -4.96
C ALA A 122 16.01 0.03 -4.60
N ASP A 123 15.57 -0.65 -3.53
CA ASP A 123 14.20 -0.57 -3.01
C ASP A 123 14.12 -1.10 -1.55
N MET A 124 13.06 -0.75 -0.84
CA MET A 124 12.80 -1.18 0.53
C MET A 124 11.30 -1.30 0.81
N ILE A 125 10.89 -2.42 1.42
CA ILE A 125 9.52 -2.59 1.92
C ILE A 125 9.50 -3.05 3.37
N CYS A 126 8.46 -2.68 4.11
CA CYS A 126 8.13 -3.26 5.40
C CYS A 126 7.04 -4.32 5.22
N LEU A 127 7.30 -5.53 5.72
CA LEU A 127 6.39 -6.66 5.67
C LEU A 127 5.29 -6.51 6.74
N MET A 128 4.19 -7.24 6.55
CA MET A 128 3.08 -7.31 7.51
C MET A 128 3.49 -7.69 8.93
N ASP A 129 4.56 -8.47 9.09
CA ASP A 129 5.10 -8.88 10.40
C ASP A 129 6.11 -7.89 10.99
N GLY A 130 6.36 -6.76 10.31
CA GLY A 130 7.29 -5.72 10.73
C GLY A 130 8.74 -5.93 10.30
N ARG A 131 9.07 -7.07 9.68
CA ARG A 131 10.40 -7.25 9.07
C ARG A 131 10.56 -6.34 7.87
N VAL A 132 11.80 -6.09 7.49
CA VAL A 132 12.15 -5.18 6.39
C VAL A 132 12.87 -5.97 5.33
N ILE A 133 12.46 -5.82 4.08
CA ILE A 133 13.28 -6.29 2.95
C ILE A 133 13.97 -5.08 2.36
N VAL A 134 15.28 -5.16 2.26
CA VAL A 134 16.11 -4.21 1.52
C VAL A 134 16.65 -4.91 0.29
N VAL A 135 16.39 -4.31 -0.86
CA VAL A 135 16.94 -4.75 -2.14
C VAL A 135 18.15 -3.90 -2.46
N GLU A 136 19.28 -4.56 -2.61
CA GLU A 136 20.50 -4.05 -3.19
C GLU A 136 20.67 -4.71 -4.57
N ALA A 137 21.43 -4.10 -5.47
CA ALA A 137 21.56 -4.59 -6.84
C ALA A 137 21.85 -6.10 -6.88
N PHE A 138 22.83 -6.57 -6.12
CA PHE A 138 23.22 -7.99 -6.09
C PHE A 138 22.74 -8.73 -4.84
N ASP A 139 22.49 -8.03 -3.74
CA ASP A 139 22.04 -8.62 -2.47
C ASP A 139 20.57 -8.32 -2.14
N LYS A 140 19.93 -9.24 -1.44
CA LYS A 140 18.55 -9.08 -0.94
C LYS A 140 18.56 -9.51 0.49
N VAL A 141 18.30 -8.59 1.41
CA VAL A 141 18.44 -8.85 2.83
C VAL A 141 17.12 -8.62 3.54
N ILE A 142 16.82 -9.49 4.49
CA ILE A 142 15.77 -9.32 5.47
C ILE A 142 16.42 -8.79 6.75
N LEU A 143 15.88 -7.68 7.24
CA LEU A 143 16.25 -7.09 8.51
C LEU A 143 15.10 -7.25 9.50
N SER A 144 15.45 -7.63 10.72
CA SER A 144 14.57 -7.63 11.90
C SER A 144 15.10 -6.64 12.91
N ASP A 145 14.30 -5.63 13.26
CA ASP A 145 14.72 -4.52 14.12
C ASP A 145 16.03 -3.85 13.68
N GLY A 146 16.19 -3.72 12.36
CA GLY A 146 17.39 -3.16 11.71
C GLY A 146 18.64 -4.04 11.80
N LYS A 147 18.54 -5.26 12.32
CA LYS A 147 19.65 -6.23 12.27
C LYS A 147 19.46 -7.17 11.10
N LEU A 148 20.55 -7.52 10.43
CA LEU A 148 20.55 -8.53 9.39
C LEU A 148 20.09 -9.87 9.98
N GLU A 149 18.92 -10.33 9.53
CA GLU A 149 18.38 -11.64 9.90
C GLU A 149 18.79 -12.68 8.86
N LYS A 150 18.64 -12.35 7.58
CA LYS A 150 18.79 -13.31 6.49
C LYS A 150 19.16 -12.64 5.18
N GLN A 151 20.00 -13.30 4.39
CA GLN A 151 20.19 -12.97 2.97
C GLN A 151 19.35 -13.95 2.14
N LEU A 152 18.52 -13.42 1.24
CA LEU A 152 17.70 -14.25 0.38
C LEU A 152 18.56 -14.91 -0.70
N PRO A 153 18.40 -16.22 -0.97
CA PRO A 153 19.20 -16.97 -1.94
C PRO A 153 18.78 -16.70 -3.40
N ILE A 154 18.42 -15.45 -3.72
CA ILE A 154 17.91 -15.08 -5.04
C ILE A 154 18.98 -14.30 -5.79
N THR A 155 19.52 -14.91 -6.83
CA THR A 155 20.56 -14.33 -7.67
C THR A 155 19.99 -13.39 -8.74
N GLY A 156 20.85 -12.53 -9.27
CA GLY A 156 20.52 -11.57 -10.32
C GLY A 156 20.47 -10.13 -9.81
N GLU A 157 20.45 -9.20 -10.76
CA GLU A 157 20.41 -7.77 -10.47
C GLU A 157 18.96 -7.34 -10.23
N ALA A 158 18.55 -7.34 -8.95
CA ALA A 158 17.19 -6.94 -8.61
C ALA A 158 17.09 -5.43 -8.42
N TYR A 159 15.88 -4.94 -8.55
CA TYR A 159 15.61 -3.52 -8.44
C TYR A 159 14.50 -3.21 -7.45
N SER A 160 13.28 -3.69 -7.69
CA SER A 160 12.11 -3.40 -6.86
C SER A 160 11.54 -4.67 -6.23
N VAL A 161 10.89 -4.54 -5.07
CA VAL A 161 10.23 -5.62 -4.34
C VAL A 161 8.85 -5.21 -3.86
N THR A 162 7.91 -6.15 -3.85
CA THR A 162 6.60 -5.94 -3.25
C THR A 162 6.11 -7.22 -2.56
N GLN A 163 5.30 -7.08 -1.51
CA GLN A 163 4.72 -8.21 -0.80
C GLN A 163 3.40 -8.63 -1.47
N ILE A 164 3.28 -9.89 -1.88
CA ILE A 164 2.03 -10.47 -2.39
C ILE A 164 1.16 -10.95 -1.24
N ASN A 165 1.77 -11.66 -0.28
CA ASN A 165 1.12 -12.15 0.93
C ASN A 165 2.15 -12.37 2.04
N HIS A 166 1.73 -12.92 3.18
CA HIS A 166 2.58 -13.10 4.37
C HIS A 166 3.94 -13.78 4.06
N ASN A 167 3.95 -14.79 3.20
CA ASN A 167 5.16 -15.59 2.91
C ASN A 167 5.68 -15.41 1.48
N THR A 168 5.07 -14.52 0.69
CA THR A 168 5.39 -14.40 -0.74
C THR A 168 5.66 -12.97 -1.14
N ILE A 169 6.76 -12.77 -1.86
CA ILE A 169 7.18 -11.49 -2.43
C ILE A 169 7.38 -11.62 -3.93
N ALA A 170 7.27 -10.51 -4.65
CA ALA A 170 7.68 -10.38 -6.04
C ALA A 170 8.89 -9.45 -6.13
N ILE A 171 9.87 -9.81 -6.95
CA ILE A 171 11.10 -9.02 -7.14
C ILE A 171 11.34 -8.82 -8.63
N SER A 172 11.61 -7.59 -9.05
CA SER A 172 11.93 -7.26 -10.45
C SER A 172 13.42 -7.38 -10.72
N TYR A 173 13.75 -7.85 -11.93
CA TYR A 173 15.10 -7.97 -12.47
C TYR A 173 15.15 -7.26 -13.83
N PRO A 174 15.34 -5.93 -13.87
CA PRO A 174 15.14 -5.14 -15.09
C PRO A 174 16.01 -5.59 -16.26
N ARG A 175 17.28 -5.94 -16.01
CA ARG A 175 18.22 -6.39 -17.06
C ARG A 175 17.87 -7.78 -17.61
N GLU A 176 17.32 -8.63 -16.76
CA GLU A 176 16.82 -9.96 -17.13
C GLU A 176 15.41 -9.89 -17.73
N ARG A 177 14.71 -8.75 -17.61
CA ARG A 177 13.32 -8.54 -18.06
C ARG A 177 12.35 -9.54 -17.44
N ILE A 178 12.57 -9.87 -16.17
CA ILE A 178 11.73 -10.82 -15.44
C ILE A 178 11.34 -10.31 -14.07
N ILE A 179 10.23 -10.84 -13.57
CA ILE A 179 9.85 -10.77 -12.16
C ILE A 179 9.89 -12.19 -11.60
N LYS A 180 10.56 -12.38 -10.46
CA LYS A 180 10.55 -13.65 -9.72
C LYS A 180 9.59 -13.52 -8.54
N VAL A 181 8.65 -14.45 -8.42
CA VAL A 181 7.82 -14.63 -7.23
C VAL A 181 8.51 -15.63 -6.33
N PHE A 182 8.82 -15.20 -5.11
CA PHE A 182 9.62 -15.95 -4.17
C PHE A 182 8.82 -16.22 -2.90
N ASN A 183 8.80 -17.48 -2.48
CA ASN A 183 8.26 -17.89 -1.20
C ASN A 183 9.40 -17.85 -0.16
N MET A 184 9.23 -17.02 0.87
CA MET A 184 10.24 -16.75 1.88
C MET A 184 10.40 -17.88 2.90
N GLU A 185 9.39 -18.72 3.06
CA GLU A 185 9.37 -19.82 4.03
C GLU A 185 10.17 -21.03 3.51
N ASN A 186 9.92 -21.45 2.28
CA ASN A 186 10.64 -22.57 1.66
C ASN A 186 11.85 -22.13 0.81
N GLU A 187 12.08 -20.83 0.69
CA GLU A 187 13.17 -20.21 -0.05
C GLU A 187 13.23 -20.58 -1.53
N THR A 188 12.06 -20.73 -2.17
CA THR A 188 11.98 -21.11 -3.58
C THR A 188 11.34 -20.03 -4.45
N VAL A 189 11.83 -19.91 -5.68
CA VAL A 189 11.13 -19.19 -6.73
C VAL A 189 9.96 -20.05 -7.19
N THR A 190 8.75 -19.57 -6.96
CA THR A 190 7.50 -20.28 -7.29
C THR A 190 6.97 -19.92 -8.66
N LYS A 191 7.31 -18.72 -9.16
CA LYS A 191 6.89 -18.24 -10.48
C LYS A 191 7.88 -17.25 -11.07
N VAL A 192 7.97 -17.23 -12.40
CA VAL A 192 8.72 -16.23 -13.16
C VAL A 192 7.82 -15.64 -14.22
N PHE A 193 7.69 -14.32 -14.24
CA PHE A 193 7.06 -13.58 -15.32
C PHE A 193 8.14 -13.02 -16.24
N THR A 194 7.97 -13.15 -17.55
CA THR A 194 8.91 -12.63 -18.55
C THR A 194 8.26 -11.53 -19.37
N PHE A 195 9.02 -10.47 -19.61
CA PHE A 195 8.57 -9.30 -20.35
C PHE A 195 9.46 -9.06 -21.57
N ASP A 196 8.89 -8.39 -22.56
CA ASP A 196 9.60 -7.90 -23.74
C ASP A 196 10.49 -6.68 -23.42
N LYS A 197 10.28 -6.06 -22.25
CA LYS A 197 10.88 -4.80 -21.80
C LYS A 197 11.48 -4.93 -20.40
N ALA A 198 12.39 -4.03 -20.03
CA ALA A 198 12.95 -4.01 -18.69
C ALA A 198 11.87 -3.61 -17.68
N CYS A 199 11.75 -4.35 -16.57
CA CYS A 199 10.79 -4.10 -15.49
C CYS A 199 11.49 -3.47 -14.29
N TRP A 200 11.19 -2.20 -13.99
CA TRP A 200 11.83 -1.41 -12.95
C TRP A 200 11.01 -1.43 -11.66
N GLY A 201 9.91 -0.69 -11.61
CA GLY A 201 9.06 -0.58 -10.41
C GLY A 201 8.02 -1.69 -10.29
N LEU A 202 7.72 -2.09 -9.05
CA LEU A 202 6.67 -3.06 -8.72
C LEU A 202 5.77 -2.57 -7.59
N SER A 203 4.47 -2.87 -7.72
CA SER A 203 3.52 -2.71 -6.62
C SER A 203 2.42 -3.75 -6.71
N PHE A 204 2.07 -4.36 -5.58
CA PHE A 204 0.98 -5.33 -5.49
C PHE A 204 -0.24 -4.72 -4.81
N SER A 205 -1.40 -4.82 -5.45
CA SER A 205 -2.69 -4.46 -4.87
C SER A 205 -3.83 -5.09 -5.66
N ASN A 206 -5.01 -5.23 -5.06
CA ASN A 206 -6.19 -5.79 -5.72
C ASN A 206 -5.90 -7.14 -6.42
N ASN A 207 -5.14 -8.01 -5.76
CA ASN A 207 -4.69 -9.31 -6.28
C ASN A 207 -3.96 -9.24 -7.64
N SER A 208 -3.33 -8.12 -7.94
CA SER A 208 -2.65 -7.85 -9.22
C SER A 208 -1.32 -7.13 -8.98
N LEU A 209 -0.38 -7.33 -9.89
CA LEU A 209 0.89 -6.60 -9.91
C LEU A 209 0.81 -5.46 -10.92
N ALA A 210 1.07 -4.24 -10.47
CA ALA A 210 1.45 -3.14 -11.35
C ALA A 210 2.97 -3.18 -11.58
N VAL A 211 3.36 -3.18 -12.85
CA VAL A 211 4.74 -3.32 -13.29
C VAL A 211 5.13 -2.13 -14.17
N GLY A 212 6.14 -1.39 -13.74
CA GLY A 212 6.73 -0.30 -14.51
C GLY A 212 7.73 -0.86 -15.51
N LEU A 213 7.44 -0.70 -16.80
CA LEU A 213 8.29 -1.14 -17.89
C LEU A 213 9.02 0.04 -18.52
N SER A 214 10.18 -0.22 -19.11
CA SER A 214 10.89 0.77 -19.94
C SER A 214 10.02 1.27 -21.10
N ASN A 215 10.23 2.52 -21.54
CA ASN A 215 9.39 3.23 -22.52
C ASN A 215 7.97 3.52 -21.99
N ASP A 216 7.91 3.98 -20.74
CA ASP A 216 6.76 4.72 -20.18
C ASP A 216 5.48 3.90 -20.11
N GLU A 217 5.64 2.60 -19.92
CA GLU A 217 4.55 1.64 -19.92
C GLU A 217 4.35 1.08 -18.52
N ILE A 218 3.10 1.02 -18.07
CA ILE A 218 2.71 0.32 -16.86
C ILE A 218 1.74 -0.80 -17.24
N ARG A 219 2.08 -2.04 -16.90
CA ARG A 219 1.17 -3.19 -17.04
C ARG A 219 0.60 -3.55 -15.68
N ILE A 220 -0.71 -3.78 -15.63
CA ILE A 220 -1.35 -4.45 -14.49
C ILE A 220 -1.59 -5.89 -14.92
N ILE A 221 -0.98 -6.83 -14.21
CA ILE A 221 -1.08 -8.28 -14.49
C ILE A 221 -1.68 -9.01 -13.30
N ASP A 222 -2.41 -10.10 -13.56
CA ASP A 222 -2.81 -11.03 -12.51
C ASP A 222 -1.64 -11.92 -12.07
N LEU A 223 -1.87 -12.76 -11.05
CA LEU A 223 -0.86 -13.70 -10.56
C LEU A 223 -0.64 -14.86 -11.52
N GLU A 224 -1.49 -15.04 -12.52
CA GLU A 224 -1.37 -15.97 -13.63
C GLU A 224 -0.42 -15.44 -14.73
N GLY A 225 -0.20 -14.12 -14.78
CA GLY A 225 0.66 -13.42 -15.73
C GLY A 225 -0.10 -12.83 -16.91
N ASN A 226 -1.43 -12.89 -16.89
CA ASN A 226 -2.27 -12.27 -17.91
C ASN A 226 -2.29 -10.76 -17.69
N THR A 227 -2.20 -10.00 -18.78
CA THR A 227 -2.34 -8.54 -18.71
C THR A 227 -3.81 -8.18 -18.56
N LEU A 228 -4.15 -7.54 -17.43
CA LEU A 228 -5.49 -7.05 -17.14
C LEU A 228 -5.69 -5.63 -17.69
N LYS A 229 -4.67 -4.78 -17.55
CA LYS A 229 -4.66 -3.39 -18.01
C LYS A 229 -3.29 -3.00 -18.53
N PHE A 230 -3.32 -2.01 -19.41
CA PHE A 230 -2.16 -1.40 -20.03
C PHE A 230 -2.33 0.12 -19.95
N ILE A 231 -1.31 0.79 -19.42
CA ILE A 231 -1.26 2.23 -19.28
C ILE A 231 -0.01 2.69 -20.02
N GLN A 232 -0.21 3.41 -21.11
CA GLN A 232 0.87 4.10 -21.81
C GLN A 232 0.79 5.57 -21.42
N ASP A 233 1.80 6.08 -20.73
CA ASP A 233 1.93 7.51 -20.60
C ASP A 233 2.66 8.08 -21.83
N GLN A 234 2.19 9.23 -22.30
CA GLN A 234 2.75 9.95 -23.45
C GLN A 234 3.96 10.82 -23.05
N ASN A 235 4.21 11.00 -21.75
CA ASN A 235 5.17 11.97 -21.24
C ASN A 235 6.64 11.51 -21.19
N ARG A 236 7.02 10.36 -21.77
CA ARG A 236 8.43 9.89 -21.82
C ARG A 236 9.09 9.73 -20.44
N LEU A 237 8.41 9.01 -19.57
CA LEU A 237 8.72 8.78 -18.16
C LEU A 237 9.92 7.86 -17.90
N HIS A 238 10.78 8.31 -16.98
CA HIS A 238 11.75 7.43 -16.32
C HIS A 238 11.11 6.76 -15.09
N LEU A 239 10.28 5.73 -15.35
CA LEU A 239 9.57 4.96 -14.34
C LEU A 239 10.54 4.13 -13.47
N PHE A 240 10.80 4.58 -12.25
CA PHE A 240 11.56 3.80 -11.26
C PHE A 240 10.68 3.24 -10.14
N ASN A 241 9.79 4.06 -9.58
CA ASN A 241 8.93 3.68 -8.47
C ASN A 241 7.46 3.83 -8.82
N ILE A 242 6.67 2.84 -8.42
CA ILE A 242 5.23 2.76 -8.67
C ILE A 242 4.54 2.33 -7.38
N ILE A 243 3.39 2.94 -7.11
CA ILE A 243 2.43 2.46 -6.11
C ILE A 243 1.11 2.21 -6.81
N TYR A 244 0.57 1.02 -6.61
CA TYR A 244 -0.78 0.67 -7.04
C TYR A 244 -1.66 0.51 -5.81
N CYS A 245 -2.66 1.38 -5.65
CA CYS A 245 -3.64 1.24 -4.58
C CYS A 245 -4.94 1.96 -4.93
N ASN A 246 -6.08 1.46 -4.45
CA ASN A 246 -7.41 2.07 -4.64
C ASN A 246 -7.73 2.41 -6.10
N ASP A 247 -7.42 1.50 -7.04
CA ASP A 247 -7.60 1.67 -8.49
C ASP A 247 -6.88 2.89 -9.08
N ARG A 248 -5.80 3.32 -8.41
CA ARG A 248 -4.92 4.39 -8.86
C ARG A 248 -3.50 3.87 -8.92
N VAL A 249 -2.78 4.37 -9.92
CA VAL A 249 -1.37 4.15 -10.06
C VAL A 249 -0.68 5.49 -9.84
N TYR A 250 0.22 5.51 -8.86
CA TYR A 250 1.11 6.62 -8.61
C TYR A 250 2.48 6.24 -9.11
N TYR A 251 3.12 7.10 -9.87
CA TYR A 251 4.47 6.87 -10.34
C TYR A 251 5.23 8.18 -10.38
N MET A 252 6.54 8.06 -10.33
CA MET A 252 7.44 9.19 -10.35
C MET A 252 8.22 9.22 -11.67
N ASP A 253 8.17 10.36 -12.35
CA ASP A 253 9.14 10.69 -13.38
C ASP A 253 10.40 11.22 -12.71
N TYR A 254 11.41 10.37 -12.61
CA TYR A 254 12.68 10.72 -11.98
C TYR A 254 13.39 11.89 -12.68
N ARG A 255 13.27 12.03 -14.01
CA ARG A 255 13.95 13.14 -14.71
C ARG A 255 13.12 14.41 -14.69
N GLY A 256 11.81 14.29 -14.84
CA GLY A 256 10.88 15.42 -14.73
C GLY A 256 10.64 15.89 -13.30
N GLN A 257 11.14 15.17 -12.28
CA GLN A 257 10.90 15.47 -10.86
C GLN A 257 9.40 15.69 -10.58
N THR A 258 8.58 14.77 -11.09
CA THR A 258 7.12 14.88 -11.05
C THR A 258 6.51 13.58 -10.55
N ILE A 259 5.55 13.67 -9.63
CA ILE A 259 4.69 12.54 -9.27
C ILE A 259 3.39 12.66 -10.04
N TYR A 260 3.01 11.59 -10.71
CA TYR A 260 1.74 11.48 -11.41
C TYR A 260 0.81 10.54 -10.67
N CYS A 261 -0.48 10.86 -10.72
CA CYS A 261 -1.55 9.96 -10.34
C CYS A 261 -2.43 9.72 -11.56
N VAL A 262 -2.58 8.47 -11.96
CA VAL A 262 -3.47 8.04 -13.03
C VAL A 262 -4.47 7.02 -12.50
N ASP A 263 -5.64 6.91 -13.13
CA ASP A 263 -6.52 5.76 -12.91
C ASP A 263 -6.03 4.53 -13.70
N VAL A 264 -6.64 3.38 -13.44
CA VAL A 264 -6.34 2.12 -14.15
C VAL A 264 -6.65 2.13 -15.66
N SER A 265 -7.33 3.17 -16.16
CA SER A 265 -7.52 3.39 -17.61
C SER A 265 -6.37 4.19 -18.23
N GLY A 266 -5.43 4.68 -17.40
CA GLY A 266 -4.32 5.54 -17.80
C GLY A 266 -4.68 7.01 -17.87
N LYS A 267 -5.88 7.41 -17.45
CA LYS A 267 -6.25 8.82 -17.42
C LYS A 267 -5.58 9.50 -16.24
N GLN A 268 -4.82 10.55 -16.52
CA GLN A 268 -4.26 11.41 -15.49
C GLN A 268 -5.35 12.05 -14.63
N ILE A 269 -5.22 11.88 -13.32
CA ILE A 269 -6.08 12.47 -12.30
C ILE A 269 -5.46 13.78 -11.83
N TRP A 270 -4.17 13.75 -11.45
CA TRP A 270 -3.41 14.92 -11.02
C TRP A 270 -1.90 14.66 -11.18
N GLN A 271 -1.08 15.72 -11.15
CA GLN A 271 0.38 15.63 -11.05
C GLN A 271 0.90 16.64 -9.99
N CYS A 272 2.08 16.38 -9.42
CA CYS A 272 2.73 17.27 -8.46
C CYS A 272 4.22 17.40 -8.79
N GLU A 273 4.67 18.64 -8.98
CA GLU A 273 6.06 19.02 -9.28
C GLU A 273 6.72 19.81 -8.14
N GLN A 274 5.92 20.25 -7.16
CA GLN A 274 6.39 21.24 -6.19
C GLN A 274 7.36 20.62 -5.18
N GLY A 275 8.53 21.24 -5.07
CA GLY A 275 9.52 20.91 -4.04
C GLY A 275 10.27 19.59 -4.29
N LEU A 276 10.23 19.06 -5.51
CA LEU A 276 10.91 17.83 -5.89
C LEU A 276 12.24 18.17 -6.57
N THR A 277 13.34 17.76 -5.95
CA THR A 277 14.71 18.02 -6.44
C THR A 277 15.48 16.75 -6.72
N GLY A 278 15.16 15.68 -6.00
CA GLY A 278 15.75 14.37 -6.10
C GLY A 278 14.84 13.36 -5.42
N ALA A 279 13.58 13.33 -5.81
CA ALA A 279 12.61 12.36 -5.34
C ALA A 279 13.06 10.94 -5.76
N TRP A 280 13.19 10.01 -4.81
CA TRP A 280 13.62 8.62 -5.10
C TRP A 280 12.56 7.62 -4.70
N GLY A 281 12.20 7.54 -3.42
CA GLY A 281 11.27 6.57 -2.89
C GLY A 281 10.04 7.24 -2.30
N PHE A 282 8.88 6.70 -2.59
CA PHE A 282 7.62 7.16 -1.99
C PHE A 282 6.74 5.97 -1.63
N CYS A 283 5.87 6.17 -0.66
CA CYS A 283 4.86 5.23 -0.21
C CYS A 283 3.54 5.97 0.03
N THR A 284 2.48 5.23 0.40
CA THR A 284 1.22 5.83 0.82
C THR A 284 0.93 5.53 2.29
N ASP A 285 0.37 6.52 3.00
CA ASP A 285 -0.22 6.29 4.31
C ASP A 285 -1.59 5.57 4.20
N THR A 286 -2.20 5.27 5.35
CA THR A 286 -3.51 4.62 5.43
C THR A 286 -4.67 5.46 4.88
N TYR A 287 -4.46 6.76 4.71
CA TYR A 287 -5.43 7.70 4.14
C TYR A 287 -5.26 7.91 2.62
N GLY A 288 -4.20 7.32 2.04
CA GLY A 288 -3.82 7.44 0.63
C GLY A 288 -3.04 8.72 0.30
N ASN A 289 -2.54 9.45 1.31
CA ASN A 289 -1.58 10.52 1.08
C ASN A 289 -0.23 9.89 0.71
N ILE A 290 0.54 10.61 -0.10
CA ILE A 290 1.85 10.14 -0.55
C ILE A 290 2.90 10.72 0.37
N ILE A 291 3.74 9.87 0.93
CA ILE A 291 4.91 10.29 1.69
C ILE A 291 6.13 9.98 0.85
N LEU A 292 6.91 11.02 0.57
CA LEU A 292 8.02 11.00 -0.37
C LEU A 292 9.32 11.31 0.37
N ALA A 293 10.35 10.52 0.08
CA ALA A 293 11.74 10.83 0.40
C ALA A 293 12.44 11.47 -0.80
N ASP A 294 13.00 12.66 -0.58
CA ASP A 294 13.84 13.36 -1.53
C ASP A 294 15.30 13.36 -1.05
N CYS A 295 16.14 12.69 -1.84
CA CYS A 295 17.54 12.46 -1.51
C CYS A 295 18.36 13.75 -1.57
N PHE A 296 18.07 14.64 -2.51
CA PHE A 296 18.91 15.81 -2.75
C PHE A 296 18.57 16.97 -1.82
N SER A 297 17.30 17.14 -1.46
CA SER A 297 16.91 18.05 -0.37
C SER A 297 17.10 17.42 1.02
N SER A 298 17.27 16.09 1.11
CA SER A 298 17.25 15.34 2.37
C SER A 298 15.98 15.58 3.18
N SER A 299 14.84 15.67 2.49
CA SER A 299 13.55 15.99 3.10
C SER A 299 12.56 14.83 2.96
N ILE A 300 11.60 14.77 3.88
CA ILE A 300 10.38 13.98 3.73
C ILE A 300 9.20 14.91 3.51
N THR A 301 8.50 14.74 2.40
CA THR A 301 7.32 15.54 2.05
C THR A 301 6.09 14.67 2.01
N VAL A 302 4.99 15.13 2.60
CA VAL A 302 3.66 14.53 2.41
C VAL A 302 2.89 15.33 1.36
N ILE A 303 2.20 14.63 0.47
CA ILE A 303 1.33 15.17 -0.57
C ILE A 303 -0.06 14.56 -0.39
N SER A 304 -1.12 15.38 -0.47
CA SER A 304 -2.48 14.86 -0.36
C SER A 304 -2.82 13.90 -1.48
N LYS A 305 -3.71 12.96 -1.18
CA LYS A 305 -4.23 11.99 -2.16
C LYS A 305 -4.88 12.60 -3.42
N ASP A 306 -5.19 13.89 -3.38
CA ASP A 306 -5.74 14.69 -4.49
C ASP A 306 -4.70 15.62 -5.15
N GLY A 307 -3.45 15.58 -4.69
CA GLY A 307 -2.33 16.37 -5.19
C GLY A 307 -2.42 17.87 -4.89
N GLN A 308 -3.42 18.33 -4.12
CA GLN A 308 -3.68 19.76 -3.94
C GLN A 308 -2.83 20.43 -2.87
N ASN A 309 -2.30 19.67 -1.91
CA ASN A 309 -1.53 20.19 -0.80
C ASN A 309 -0.28 19.35 -0.59
N SER A 310 0.82 20.01 -0.25
CA SER A 310 2.04 19.36 0.20
C SER A 310 2.56 20.03 1.46
N LYS A 311 3.29 19.28 2.27
CA LYS A 311 3.95 19.76 3.48
C LYS A 311 5.26 18.99 3.69
N GLU A 312 6.33 19.71 3.97
CA GLU A 312 7.57 19.12 4.45
C GLU A 312 7.39 18.68 5.91
N LEU A 313 7.66 17.41 6.18
CA LEU A 313 7.58 16.78 7.51
C LEU A 313 8.95 16.69 8.19
N ILE A 314 10.00 16.48 7.39
CA ILE A 314 11.39 16.38 7.81
C ILE A 314 12.22 17.17 6.81
N SER A 315 13.19 17.89 7.33
CA SER A 315 14.15 18.73 6.62
C SER A 315 15.58 18.23 6.87
N LYS A 316 16.54 18.78 6.13
CA LYS A 316 17.97 18.47 6.35
C LYS A 316 18.45 18.88 7.75
N GLU A 317 17.84 19.91 8.32
CA GLU A 317 18.12 20.45 9.64
C GLU A 317 17.80 19.45 10.76
N ASP A 318 16.93 18.47 10.49
CA ASP A 318 16.62 17.37 11.43
C ASP A 318 17.74 16.31 11.51
N GLY A 319 18.83 16.49 10.76
CA GLY A 319 20.04 15.66 10.85
C GLY A 319 19.97 14.33 10.09
N LEU A 320 18.93 14.14 9.29
CA LEU A 320 18.85 13.06 8.31
C LEU A 320 19.38 13.55 6.96
N VAL A 321 20.19 12.73 6.31
CA VAL A 321 20.85 13.06 5.04
C VAL A 321 20.70 11.91 4.04
N ASP A 322 20.67 12.27 2.76
CA ASP A 322 20.59 11.34 1.62
C ASP A 322 19.38 10.40 1.68
N LEU A 323 18.23 10.91 2.15
CA LEU A 323 17.00 10.13 2.33
C LEU A 323 16.47 9.60 1.01
N THR A 324 16.43 8.27 0.84
CA THR A 324 16.13 7.68 -0.46
C THR A 324 14.86 6.84 -0.45
N PHE A 325 14.64 6.01 0.57
CA PHE A 325 13.44 5.18 0.61
C PHE A 325 12.69 5.36 1.92
N ILE A 326 11.38 5.23 1.82
CA ILE A 326 10.44 5.30 2.93
C ILE A 326 9.38 4.24 2.73
N CYS A 327 9.05 3.51 3.79
CA CYS A 327 7.94 2.55 3.78
C CYS A 327 7.18 2.58 5.09
N PHE A 328 5.86 2.38 5.02
CA PHE A 328 5.03 2.18 6.21
C PHE A 328 4.99 0.72 6.59
N LYS A 329 4.91 0.47 7.89
CA LYS A 329 4.42 -0.80 8.37
C LYS A 329 2.93 -0.91 8.00
N PRO A 330 2.49 -2.02 7.37
CA PRO A 330 1.12 -2.12 6.89
C PRO A 330 0.08 -1.87 7.98
N ASN A 331 -0.91 -1.02 7.66
CA ASN A 331 -2.00 -0.61 8.56
C ASN A 331 -1.58 0.18 9.82
N GLU A 332 -0.35 0.68 9.86
CA GLU A 332 0.15 1.49 10.96
C GLU A 332 0.49 2.90 10.50
N SER A 333 0.62 3.81 11.46
CA SER A 333 1.17 5.15 11.25
C SER A 333 2.70 5.18 11.43
N SER A 334 3.30 4.03 11.69
CA SER A 334 4.74 3.86 11.89
C SER A 334 5.39 3.37 10.59
N GLY A 335 6.68 3.64 10.46
CA GLY A 335 7.43 3.18 9.30
C GLY A 335 8.93 3.32 9.45
N LEU A 336 9.61 3.14 8.32
CA LEU A 336 11.06 3.21 8.21
C LEU A 336 11.47 4.10 7.07
N ILE A 337 12.55 4.83 7.29
CA ILE A 337 13.26 5.59 6.27
C ILE A 337 14.70 5.08 6.20
N CYS A 338 15.28 5.03 5.02
CA CYS A 338 16.70 4.70 4.83
C CYS A 338 17.44 5.72 3.98
N ASP A 339 18.74 5.82 4.20
CA ASP A 339 19.62 6.60 3.35
C ASP A 339 20.05 5.81 2.10
N TYR A 340 20.51 6.55 1.09
CA TYR A 340 20.97 6.01 -0.19
C TYR A 340 22.00 4.89 -0.05
N LYS A 341 22.90 5.02 0.93
CA LYS A 341 24.06 4.12 1.12
C LYS A 341 23.77 2.93 2.03
N GLY A 342 22.54 2.81 2.55
CA GLY A 342 22.20 1.79 3.53
C GLY A 342 23.12 1.82 4.75
N THR A 343 23.44 3.03 5.20
CA THR A 343 24.20 3.27 6.42
C THR A 343 23.28 3.12 7.63
N TYR A 344 22.07 3.68 7.54
CA TYR A 344 21.10 3.66 8.64
C TYR A 344 19.65 3.45 8.19
N LEU A 345 18.84 2.98 9.14
CA LEU A 345 17.38 3.09 9.13
C LEU A 345 16.93 4.05 10.22
N ALA A 346 15.88 4.81 9.97
CA ALA A 346 15.20 5.61 10.97
C ALA A 346 13.76 5.10 11.14
N LYS A 347 13.41 4.64 12.34
CA LYS A 347 12.02 4.38 12.73
C LYS A 347 11.32 5.72 12.92
N PHE A 348 10.15 5.87 12.31
CA PHE A 348 9.33 7.06 12.45
C PHE A 348 7.90 6.72 12.84
N ASN A 349 7.23 7.70 13.43
CA ASN A 349 5.79 7.70 13.63
C ASN A 349 5.17 8.96 13.03
N LEU A 350 4.16 8.78 12.20
CA LEU A 350 3.34 9.83 11.64
C LEU A 350 2.13 10.08 12.54
N SER A 351 1.83 11.33 12.86
CA SER A 351 0.63 11.68 13.61
C SER A 351 -0.13 12.80 12.90
N SER A 352 -1.45 12.71 12.89
CA SER A 352 -2.35 13.79 12.47
C SER A 352 -2.89 14.46 13.73
N GLY A 353 -2.49 15.72 13.96
CA GLY A 353 -2.93 16.51 15.12
C GLY A 353 -4.40 16.91 15.08
#